data_AF-A0A952V408-F1
#
_entry.id   AF-A0A952V408-F1
#
_cell.length_a   1.000
_cell.length_b   1.000
_cell.length_c   1.000
_cell.angle_alpha   90.00
_cell.angle_beta   90.00
_cell.angle_gamma   90.00
#
_symmetry.space_group_name_H-M   'P 1'
#
loop_
_entity.id
_entity.type
_entity.pdbx_description
1 polymer ?
#
loop_
_entity_poly.entity_id
_entity_poly.type
_entity_poly.pdbx_seq_one_letter_code
_entity_poly.pdbx_strand_id
1 'polypeptide(L)' 'DVVIVSARDGIEPLRRAAAEGATTLVVDVRSAEETRDCIRAGAGDMLAAEAEIGELAPRVSRLLRRRSSQKP' A
#
# COMPACT_ATOMS: atom_id res chain seq x y z
N ASP A 1 -0.27 12.20 -2.37
CA ASP A 1 -1.37 11.33 -2.83
C ASP A 1 -1.08 9.90 -2.42
N VAL A 2 -2.14 9.16 -2.06
CA VAL A 2 -2.05 7.72 -1.75
C VAL A 2 -2.65 6.95 -2.92
N VAL A 3 -1.89 6.00 -3.47
CA VAL A 3 -2.34 5.10 -4.53
C VAL A 3 -2.72 3.78 -3.89
N ILE A 4 -3.96 3.35 -4.11
CA ILE A 4 -4.46 2.06 -3.64
C ILE A 4 -4.36 1.06 -4.79
N VAL A 5 -3.70 -0.07 -4.55
CA VAL A 5 -3.51 -1.15 -5.52
C VAL A 5 -3.97 -2.47 -4.92
N SER A 6 -4.60 -3.36 -5.69
CA SER A 6 -4.93 -4.69 -5.20
C SER A 6 -3.77 -5.65 -5.47
N ALA A 7 -3.45 -6.51 -4.50
CA ALA A 7 -2.51 -7.61 -4.71
C ALA A 7 -2.98 -8.57 -5.84
N ARG A 8 -4.29 -8.58 -6.12
CA ARG A 8 -4.91 -9.41 -7.18
C ARG A 8 -4.59 -8.93 -8.59
N ASP A 9 -4.24 -7.65 -8.75
CA ASP A 9 -3.91 -7.05 -10.05
C ASP A 9 -2.44 -7.31 -10.44
N GLY A 10 -1.68 -7.98 -9.58
CA GLY A 10 -0.26 -8.23 -9.74
C GLY A 10 0.62 -7.09 -9.25
N ILE A 11 1.94 -7.29 -9.32
CA ILE A 11 2.92 -6.42 -8.65
C ILE A 11 3.32 -5.17 -9.46
N GLU A 12 3.08 -5.15 -10.77
CA GLU A 12 3.57 -4.06 -11.63
C GLU A 12 2.92 -2.69 -11.38
N PRO A 13 1.60 -2.58 -11.13
CA PRO A 13 1.00 -1.31 -10.73
C PRO A 13 1.65 -0.72 -9.47
N LEU A 14 1.98 -1.57 -8.50
CA LEU A 14 2.68 -1.17 -7.28
C LEU A 14 4.08 -0.64 -7.59
N ARG A 15 4.87 -1.39 -8.38
CA ARG A 15 6.24 -0.99 -8.76
C ARG A 15 6.26 0.34 -9.48
N ARG A 16 5.33 0.56 -10.42
CA ARG A 16 5.21 1.84 -11.14
C ARG A 16 4.90 2.99 -10.19
N ALA A 17 3.87 2.84 -9.35
CA ALA A 17 3.49 3.88 -8.39
C ALA A 17 4.62 4.20 -7.40
N ALA A 18 5.32 3.17 -6.90
CA ALA A 18 6.47 3.35 -6.03
C ALA A 18 7.63 4.07 -6.73
N ALA A 19 7.94 3.73 -7.98
CA ALA A 19 8.99 4.39 -8.78
C ALA A 19 8.68 5.87 -9.06
N GLU A 20 7.40 6.24 -9.15
CA GLU A 20 6.93 7.63 -9.28
C GLU A 20 6.94 8.39 -7.94
N GLY A 21 7.36 7.75 -6.83
CA GLY A 21 7.40 8.35 -5.50
C GLY A 21 6.04 8.51 -4.84
N ALA A 22 5.03 7.76 -5.31
CA ALA A 22 3.71 7.73 -4.70
C ALA A 22 3.73 6.93 -3.40
N THR A 23 2.90 7.35 -2.44
CA THR A 23 2.65 6.54 -1.24
C THR A 23 1.63 5.46 -1.58
N THR A 24 1.98 4.19 -1.41
CA THR A 24 1.16 3.06 -1.86
C THR A 24 0.50 2.33 -0.68
N LEU A 25 -0.75 1.93 -0.85
CA LEU A 25 -1.49 1.02 0.03
C LEU A 25 -1.92 -0.19 -0.79
N VAL A 26 -1.39 -1.36 -0.48
CA VAL A 26 -1.81 -2.62 -1.12
C VAL A 26 -3.00 -3.19 -0.37
N VAL A 27 -4.04 -3.62 -1.07
CA VAL A 27 -5.21 -4.31 -0.48
C VAL A 27 -5.29 -5.75 -0.97
N ASP A 28 -6.18 -6.54 -0.36
CA ASP A 28 -6.42 -7.95 -0.71
C ASP A 28 -5.21 -8.89 -0.55
N VAL A 29 -4.28 -8.59 0.35
CA VAL A 29 -3.12 -9.48 0.60
C VAL A 29 -3.59 -10.73 1.34
N ARG A 30 -3.22 -11.92 0.84
CA ARG A 30 -3.72 -13.22 1.35
C ARG A 30 -2.64 -14.11 1.95
N SER A 31 -1.37 -13.82 1.70
CA SER A 31 -0.28 -14.68 2.16
C SER A 31 0.95 -13.91 2.63
N ALA A 32 1.79 -14.60 3.41
CA ALA A 32 3.11 -14.08 3.80
C ALA A 32 4.08 -13.97 2.62
N GLU A 33 3.86 -14.70 1.53
CA GLU A 33 4.61 -14.55 0.28
C GLU A 33 4.23 -13.26 -0.43
N GLU A 34 2.94 -13.01 -0.65
CA GLU A 34 2.45 -11.77 -1.24
C GLU A 34 2.87 -10.54 -0.41
N THR A 35 2.80 -10.63 0.92
CA THR A 35 3.31 -9.59 1.83
C THR A 35 4.77 -9.27 1.53
N ARG A 36 5.63 -10.28 1.39
CA ARG A 36 7.06 -10.11 1.12
C ARG A 36 7.30 -9.47 -0.24
N ASP A 37 6.55 -9.87 -1.25
CA ASP A 37 6.69 -9.33 -2.59
C ASP A 37 6.21 -7.88 -2.69
N CYS A 38 5.13 -7.53 -1.99
CA CYS A 38 4.65 -6.16 -1.85
C CYS A 38 5.67 -5.26 -1.16
N ILE A 39 6.30 -5.72 -0.07
CA ILE A 39 7.37 -4.97 0.60
C ILE A 39 8.55 -4.74 -0.35
N ARG A 40 9.01 -5.79 -1.05
CA ARG A 40 10.12 -5.69 -2.01
C ARG A 40 9.81 -4.74 -3.18
N ALA A 41 8.55 -4.61 -3.55
CA ALA A 41 8.08 -3.71 -4.58
C ALA A 41 7.85 -2.26 -4.10
N GLY A 42 8.06 -1.97 -2.81
CA GLY A 42 7.97 -0.62 -2.26
C GLY A 42 6.58 -0.26 -1.71
N ALA A 43 5.81 -1.22 -1.21
CA ALA A 43 4.55 -0.94 -0.52
C ALA A 43 4.76 -0.05 0.72
N GLY A 44 3.99 1.03 0.81
CA GLY A 44 3.99 1.92 1.99
C GLY A 44 3.16 1.39 3.17
N ASP A 45 2.10 0.63 2.87
CA ASP A 45 1.23 -0.07 3.82
C ASP A 45 0.48 -1.20 3.07
N MET A 46 -0.11 -2.12 3.82
CA MET A 46 -0.80 -3.28 3.26
C MET A 46 -2.01 -3.69 4.11
N LEU A 47 -3.11 -4.05 3.46
CA LEU A 47 -4.35 -4.51 4.07
C LEU A 47 -4.63 -5.96 3.62
N ALA A 48 -4.90 -6.83 4.59
CA ALA A 48 -5.25 -8.21 4.32
C ALA A 48 -6.64 -8.32 3.66
N ALA A 49 -6.87 -9.37 2.87
CA ALA A 49 -8.15 -9.60 2.21
C ALA A 49 -9.33 -9.80 3.18
N GLU A 50 -9.05 -10.27 4.40
CA GLU A 50 -10.07 -10.49 5.44
C GLU A 50 -10.25 -9.27 6.37
N ALA A 51 -9.52 -8.19 6.12
CA ALA A 51 -9.62 -6.99 6.93
C ALA A 51 -10.97 -6.31 6.75
N GLU A 52 -11.46 -5.66 7.81
CA GLU A 52 -12.75 -4.98 7.76
C GLU A 52 -12.66 -3.74 6.86
N ILE A 53 -13.74 -3.44 6.12
CA ILE A 53 -13.83 -2.23 5.26
C ILE A 53 -13.50 -0.95 6.06
N GLY A 54 -13.81 -0.94 7.36
CA GLY A 54 -13.50 0.15 8.28
C GLY A 54 -12.01 0.44 8.49
N GLU A 55 -11.12 -0.49 8.16
CA GLU A 55 -9.67 -0.33 8.31
C GLU A 55 -9.02 0.50 7.20
N LEU A 56 -9.68 0.63 6.05
CA LEU A 56 -9.10 1.32 4.88
C LEU A 56 -8.88 2.82 5.16
N ALA A 57 -9.92 3.52 5.64
CA ALA A 57 -9.87 4.96 5.86
C ALA A 57 -8.83 5.39 6.93
N PRO A 58 -8.70 4.69 8.07
CA PRO A 58 -7.63 4.95 9.05
C PRO A 58 -6.22 4.78 8.46
N ARG A 59 -5.99 3.74 7.63
CA ARG A 59 -4.67 3.49 7.01
C ARG A 59 -4.30 4.54 5.99
N VAL A 60 -5.23 4.91 5.10
CA VAL A 60 -5.04 6.00 4.14
C VAL A 60 -4.74 7.31 4.87
N SER A 61 -5.52 7.63 5.92
CA SER A 61 -5.31 8.83 6.75
C SER A 61 -3.93 8.85 7.40
N ARG A 62 -3.46 7.71 7.91
CA ARG A 62 -2.13 7.56 8.50
C ARG A 62 -1.02 7.80 7.48
N LEU A 63 -1.16 7.25 6.27
CA LEU A 63 -0.18 7.42 5.20
C LEU A 63 -0.06 8.87 4.73
N LEU A 64 -1.20 9.55 4.54
CA LEU A 64 -1.23 10.98 4.21
C LEU A 64 -0.53 11.83 5.27
N ARG A 65 -0.71 11.52 6.56
CA ARG A 65 -0.02 12.22 7.67
C ARG A 65 1.49 12.00 7.68
N ARG A 66 1.95 10.77 7.41
CA ARG A 66 3.40 10.44 7.39
C ARG A 66 4.16 11.24 6.33
N ARG A 67 3.56 11.43 5.15
CA ARG A 67 4.15 12.24 4.08
C ARG A 67 4.27 13.71 4.46
N SER A 68 3.33 14.23 5.26
CA SER A 68 3.39 15.60 5.77
C SER A 68 4.50 15.82 6.82
N SER A 69 4.93 14.76 7.51
CA SER A 69 6.04 14.80 8.49
C SER A 69 7.41 14.56 7.86
N GLN A 70 7.48 13.97 6.66
CA GLN A 70 8.66 13.98 5.79
C GLN A 70 8.64 15.24 4.92
N LYS A 71 8.83 16.42 5.52
CA LYS A 71 9.29 17.60 4.77
C LYS A 71 10.84 17.66 4.81
N PRO A 72 11.47 18.14 3.72
CA PRO A 72 12.92 18.08 3.50
C PRO A 72 13.74 18.83 4.56
#